data_AF-A0A2E0ZE25-F1
#
_entry.id   AF-A0A2E0ZE25-F1
#
_cell.length_a   1.000
_cell.length_b   1.000
_cell.length_c   1.000
_cell.angle_alpha   90.00
_cell.angle_beta   90.00
_cell.angle_gamma   90.00
#
_symmetry.space_group_name_H-M   'P 1'
#
loop_
_entity.id
_entity.type
_entity.pdbx_description
1 polymer ?
#
loop_
_entity_poly.entity_id
_entity_poly.type
_entity_poly.pdbx_seq_one_letter_code
_entity_poly.pdbx_strand_id
1 'polypeptide(L)'
;MTQPITCTHGIDRLILSINGKRYTYPNDKDGKRQAILDGLNTIETMTVGEDVYLPSNESLQVVAAVLYPDGIQTEAAYQTVCQVTEKACAHLGYGGEVELGPPAVPFARRGAYRRQYPPVDAHLVRDELALAGTGSSFPRQEIACTILWNKEGLAVYGRHWSKLTAAEQNQIQTQVDAITAQDGWEKDDSTATGSYTKPLPVDAATTRSRLDDLLRRENGRPVLVSSVIYQAQLGAYGRGFYSNELAPALQTIVSEALQAHGYRPTPQDGEYRPQPVTLATAAETNLQEKLAALSPVMTEFGQALLLRDVVEALGVVSIGEWQAEQLVADGRVSQALRKVGYQTELTWCQPYHFQPKRDGHEAQRVILKEVRVKNDPARKLSLAQGLAVLTPALAIDDVDETLVYLEMVGAKQSVKANWAALVGGGKVHWLGRKRIRLDGMKEHVKIQATLPCGWAHHILIHKQASLKEMNPEQPFYLLDNGTQPIPPLFYRMLNKCLALPLLPEWAEYLWENGRLCNLIILLDEGEGQGSAAWRVLPSPEEWQELINMGLRGDQINI
;
A
#
# COMPACT_ATOMS: atom_id res chain seq x y z
N MET A 1 63.16 -38.20 30.85
CA MET A 1 63.17 -38.37 29.39
C MET A 1 61.74 -38.63 28.96
N THR A 2 61.06 -37.59 28.50
CA THR A 2 59.71 -37.67 27.92
C THR A 2 59.79 -38.57 26.68
N GLN A 3 58.82 -39.47 26.48
CA GLN A 3 58.84 -40.36 25.30
C GLN A 3 58.81 -39.52 24.01
N PRO A 4 59.62 -39.86 22.99
CA PRO A 4 59.69 -39.04 21.79
C PRO A 4 58.36 -39.08 21.03
N ILE A 5 57.85 -37.90 20.69
CA ILE A 5 56.72 -37.74 19.78
C ILE A 5 57.23 -38.06 18.38
N THR A 6 56.73 -39.14 17.77
CA THR A 6 57.15 -39.57 16.44
C THR A 6 56.01 -39.43 15.45
N CYS A 7 56.27 -38.83 14.30
CA CYS A 7 55.33 -38.68 13.22
C CYS A 7 55.83 -39.46 12.00
N THR A 8 54.94 -40.23 11.36
CA THR A 8 55.25 -40.93 10.10
C THR A 8 54.30 -40.45 9.01
N HIS A 9 54.87 -40.05 7.87
CA HIS A 9 54.10 -39.59 6.71
C HIS A 9 53.95 -40.73 5.71
N GLY A 10 52.71 -41.13 5.45
CA GLY A 10 52.31 -41.87 4.26
C GLY A 10 51.82 -40.91 3.18
N ILE A 11 51.64 -41.43 1.96
CA ILE A 11 51.19 -40.64 0.79
C ILE A 11 49.89 -39.88 1.10
N ASP A 12 48.92 -40.53 1.76
CA ASP A 12 47.60 -39.92 2.06
C ASP A 12 47.34 -39.68 3.55
N ARG A 13 48.21 -40.16 4.44
CA ARG A 13 47.95 -40.19 5.89
C ARG A 13 49.17 -39.80 6.71
N LEU A 14 48.92 -39.06 7.77
CA LEU A 14 49.91 -38.69 8.79
C LEU A 14 49.57 -39.46 10.07
N ILE A 15 50.52 -40.23 10.60
CA ILE A 15 50.36 -40.99 11.85
C ILE A 15 51.23 -40.34 12.92
N LEU A 16 50.58 -39.74 13.92
CA LEU A 16 51.23 -39.14 15.08
C LEU A 16 51.15 -40.10 16.26
N SER A 17 52.30 -40.44 16.84
CA SER A 17 52.37 -41.26 18.05
C SER A 17 52.69 -40.38 19.25
N ILE A 18 51.75 -40.29 20.18
CA ILE A 18 51.84 -39.48 21.39
C ILE A 18 51.75 -40.42 22.60
N ASN A 19 52.79 -40.46 23.45
CA ASN A 19 52.82 -41.30 24.64
C ASN A 19 52.45 -42.77 24.35
N GLY A 20 52.90 -43.29 23.20
CA GLY A 20 52.61 -44.65 22.72
C GLY A 20 51.24 -44.86 22.05
N LYS A 21 50.34 -43.87 22.06
CA LYS A 21 49.05 -43.94 21.37
C LYS A 21 49.14 -43.33 19.97
N ARG A 22 48.66 -44.05 18.95
CA ARG A 22 48.69 -43.64 17.55
C ARG A 22 47.39 -42.95 17.16
N TYR A 23 47.52 -41.77 16.57
CA TYR A 23 46.45 -40.98 15.97
C TYR A 23 46.71 -40.84 14.47
N THR A 24 45.67 -40.93 13.65
CA THR A 24 45.79 -40.88 12.17
C THR A 24 45.01 -39.70 11.64
N TYR A 25 45.67 -38.88 10.83
CA TYR A 25 45.11 -37.68 10.20
C TYR A 25 45.30 -37.76 8.69
N PRO A 26 44.48 -37.07 7.89
CA PRO A 26 44.78 -36.82 6.49
C PRO A 26 46.13 -36.10 6.33
N ASN A 27 46.91 -36.44 5.31
CA ASN A 27 48.16 -35.72 5.00
C ASN A 27 47.92 -34.45 4.17
N ASP A 28 46.94 -33.65 4.58
CA ASP A 28 46.63 -32.35 4.00
C ASP A 28 46.85 -31.22 5.04
N LYS A 29 46.48 -30.00 4.68
CA LYS A 29 46.67 -28.82 5.54
C LYS A 29 45.86 -28.92 6.83
N ASP A 30 44.63 -29.38 6.76
CA ASP A 30 43.71 -29.41 7.91
C ASP A 30 44.03 -30.57 8.84
N GLY A 31 44.38 -31.74 8.28
CA GLY A 31 44.87 -32.88 9.03
C GLY A 31 46.18 -32.58 9.78
N LYS A 32 47.13 -31.86 9.14
CA LYS A 32 48.35 -31.38 9.82
C LYS A 32 48.04 -30.38 10.93
N ARG A 33 47.10 -29.46 10.71
CA ARG A 33 46.64 -28.52 11.74
C ARG A 33 46.08 -29.28 12.94
N GLN A 34 45.16 -30.22 12.72
CA GLN A 34 44.57 -30.99 13.81
C GLN A 34 45.61 -31.84 14.55
N ALA A 35 46.53 -32.47 13.82
CA ALA A 35 47.62 -33.25 14.42
C ALA A 35 48.51 -32.39 15.34
N ILE A 36 48.82 -31.15 14.94
CA ILE A 36 49.56 -30.21 15.78
C ILE A 36 48.77 -29.89 17.05
N LEU A 37 47.49 -29.55 16.93
CA LEU A 37 46.66 -29.17 18.09
C LEU A 37 46.50 -30.32 19.07
N ASP A 38 46.23 -31.53 18.58
CA ASP A 38 46.13 -32.73 19.41
C ASP A 38 47.49 -33.06 20.06
N GLY A 39 48.59 -32.92 19.32
CA GLY A 39 49.95 -33.06 19.84
C GLY A 39 50.24 -32.10 20.99
N LEU A 40 49.98 -30.81 20.80
CA LEU A 40 50.22 -29.80 21.83
C LEU A 40 49.35 -30.02 23.08
N ASN A 41 48.08 -30.43 22.93
CA ASN A 41 47.19 -30.73 24.04
C ASN A 41 47.62 -31.91 24.93
N THR A 42 48.60 -32.70 24.48
CA THR A 42 49.09 -33.86 25.22
C THR A 42 50.40 -33.62 25.96
N ILE A 43 51.00 -32.46 25.77
CA ILE A 43 52.19 -32.04 26.51
C ILE A 43 51.81 -31.81 27.98
N GLU A 44 52.62 -32.33 28.91
CA GLU A 44 52.43 -32.09 30.34
C GLU A 44 52.63 -30.59 30.63
N THR A 45 51.58 -29.93 31.07
CA THR A 45 51.66 -28.53 31.47
C THR A 45 52.22 -28.42 32.89
N MET A 46 52.73 -27.23 33.21
CA MET A 46 53.26 -26.92 34.53
C MET A 46 52.44 -25.81 35.20
N THR A 47 52.07 -26.01 36.45
CA THR A 47 51.41 -24.97 37.25
C THR A 47 52.41 -24.29 38.16
N VAL A 48 52.49 -22.96 38.11
CA VAL A 48 53.29 -22.12 39.01
C VAL A 48 52.38 -21.04 39.58
N GLY A 49 52.05 -21.14 40.87
CA GLY A 49 51.00 -20.31 41.46
C GLY A 49 49.64 -20.67 40.86
N GLU A 50 48.94 -19.67 40.31
CA GLU A 50 47.65 -19.84 39.61
C GLU A 50 47.83 -19.97 38.08
N ASP A 51 49.05 -19.80 37.58
CA ASP A 51 49.34 -19.81 36.15
C ASP A 51 49.72 -21.19 35.65
N VAL A 52 49.25 -21.51 34.43
CA VAL A 52 49.58 -22.75 33.71
C VAL A 52 50.56 -22.42 32.59
N TYR A 53 51.57 -23.28 32.41
CA TYR A 53 52.67 -23.07 31.48
C TYR A 53 52.86 -24.29 30.59
N LEU A 54 53.00 -24.06 29.29
CA LEU A 54 53.32 -25.07 28.29
C LEU A 54 54.81 -25.02 27.95
N PRO A 55 55.58 -26.11 28.11
CA PRO A 55 57.01 -26.12 27.73
C PRO A 55 57.22 -25.72 26.26
N SER A 56 57.99 -24.65 26.01
CA SER A 56 58.21 -24.13 24.65
C SER A 56 58.95 -25.14 23.77
N ASN A 57 59.97 -25.79 24.31
CA ASN A 57 60.79 -26.75 23.58
C ASN A 57 59.99 -27.98 23.14
N GLU A 58 59.11 -28.49 24.01
CA GLU A 58 58.27 -29.65 23.68
C GLU A 58 57.21 -29.26 22.63
N SER A 59 56.69 -28.04 22.71
CA SER A 59 55.76 -27.48 21.71
C SER A 59 56.42 -27.38 20.32
N LEU A 60 57.64 -26.85 20.27
CA LEU A 60 58.44 -26.78 19.04
C LEU A 60 58.71 -28.18 18.47
N GLN A 61 59.01 -29.16 19.31
CA GLN A 61 59.25 -30.55 18.89
C GLN A 61 58.01 -31.20 18.28
N VAL A 62 56.82 -30.97 18.85
CA VAL A 62 55.54 -31.44 18.26
C VAL A 62 55.36 -30.89 16.86
N VAL A 63 55.50 -29.58 16.71
CA VAL A 63 55.25 -28.90 15.42
C VAL A 63 56.31 -29.30 14.40
N ALA A 64 57.58 -29.42 14.82
CA ALA A 64 58.67 -29.91 13.99
C ALA A 64 58.40 -31.34 13.49
N ALA A 65 57.99 -32.25 14.38
CA ALA A 65 57.69 -33.64 14.02
C ALA A 65 56.52 -33.73 13.02
N VAL A 66 55.49 -32.89 13.16
CA VAL A 66 54.34 -32.91 12.22
C VAL A 66 54.72 -32.31 10.86
N LEU A 67 55.39 -31.17 10.83
CA LEU A 67 55.72 -30.46 9.57
C LEU A 67 56.91 -31.06 8.82
N TYR A 68 57.92 -31.53 9.55
CA TYR A 68 59.21 -32.00 9.03
C TYR A 68 59.61 -33.33 9.71
N PRO A 69 58.93 -34.45 9.40
CA PRO A 69 59.16 -35.74 10.06
C PRO A 69 60.60 -36.26 9.89
N ASP A 70 61.26 -35.89 8.78
CA ASP A 70 62.66 -36.25 8.48
C ASP A 70 63.67 -35.27 9.10
N GLY A 71 63.21 -34.35 9.94
CA GLY A 71 64.02 -33.31 10.57
C GLY A 71 64.06 -32.00 9.79
N ILE A 72 64.40 -30.92 10.50
CA ILE A 72 64.52 -29.56 9.94
C ILE A 72 65.91 -29.41 9.31
N GLN A 73 65.98 -29.20 8.00
CA GLN A 73 67.25 -29.14 7.25
C GLN A 73 67.68 -27.71 6.87
N THR A 74 66.80 -26.71 7.03
CA THR A 74 67.05 -25.32 6.63
C THR A 74 66.57 -24.33 7.67
N GLU A 75 67.22 -23.16 7.71
CA GLU A 75 66.79 -22.05 8.56
C GLU A 75 65.35 -21.61 8.28
N ALA A 76 64.95 -21.58 7.00
CA ALA A 76 63.58 -21.23 6.62
C ALA A 76 62.53 -22.22 7.17
N ALA A 77 62.86 -23.53 7.19
CA ALA A 77 62.01 -24.54 7.80
C ALA A 77 61.92 -24.36 9.32
N TYR A 78 63.04 -24.03 9.98
CA TYR A 78 63.05 -23.71 11.41
C TYR A 78 62.16 -22.51 11.74
N GLN A 79 62.30 -21.40 11.01
CA GLN A 79 61.47 -20.21 11.18
C GLN A 79 59.98 -20.51 10.97
N THR A 80 59.66 -21.38 10.00
CA THR A 80 58.28 -21.84 9.77
C THR A 80 57.75 -22.62 10.98
N VAL A 81 58.54 -23.53 11.56
CA VAL A 81 58.16 -24.26 12.79
C VAL A 81 57.91 -23.28 13.93
N CYS A 82 58.79 -22.30 14.16
CA CYS A 82 58.61 -21.30 15.21
C CYS A 82 57.31 -20.51 15.03
N GLN A 83 57.04 -20.01 13.82
CA GLN A 83 55.81 -19.26 13.52
C GLN A 83 54.55 -20.11 13.65
N VAL A 84 54.58 -21.36 13.19
CA VAL A 84 53.44 -22.29 13.33
C VAL A 84 53.23 -22.68 14.78
N THR A 85 54.31 -22.87 15.56
CA THR A 85 54.23 -23.15 17.00
C THR A 85 53.62 -21.99 17.74
N GLU A 86 54.05 -20.76 17.47
CA GLU A 86 53.46 -19.57 18.08
C GLU A 86 51.98 -19.45 17.77
N LYS A 87 51.57 -19.61 16.50
CA LYS A 87 50.16 -19.57 16.10
C LYS A 87 49.33 -20.70 16.71
N ALA A 88 49.87 -21.91 16.76
CA ALA A 88 49.18 -23.08 17.31
C ALA A 88 49.03 -22.99 18.84
N CYS A 89 50.08 -22.57 19.55
CA CYS A 89 50.03 -22.31 20.98
C CYS A 89 49.04 -21.17 21.30
N ALA A 90 49.06 -20.08 20.53
CA ALA A 90 48.08 -19.00 20.67
C ALA A 90 46.64 -19.49 20.44
N HIS A 91 46.42 -20.40 19.48
CA HIS A 91 45.12 -21.02 19.25
C HIS A 91 44.64 -21.87 20.44
N LEU A 92 45.57 -22.49 21.17
CA LEU A 92 45.29 -23.23 22.41
C LEU A 92 45.24 -22.33 23.66
N GLY A 93 45.32 -21.01 23.49
CA GLY A 93 45.26 -20.06 24.60
C GLY A 93 46.59 -19.89 25.35
N TYR A 94 47.74 -20.22 24.75
CA TYR A 94 49.06 -19.94 25.33
C TYR A 94 49.72 -18.73 24.67
N GLY A 95 50.26 -17.83 25.48
CA GLY A 95 50.86 -16.59 25.05
C GLY A 95 52.34 -16.67 24.68
N GLY A 96 53.03 -15.54 24.90
CA GLY A 96 54.44 -15.38 24.65
C GLY A 96 55.30 -16.30 25.52
N GLU A 97 56.54 -16.50 25.07
CA GLU A 97 57.54 -17.25 25.81
C GLU A 97 58.04 -16.47 27.02
N VAL A 98 58.22 -17.17 28.13
CA VAL A 98 58.70 -16.69 29.43
C VAL A 98 59.70 -17.70 29.96
N GLU A 99 60.85 -17.23 30.42
CA GLU A 99 61.85 -18.06 31.10
C GLU A 99 61.43 -18.30 32.55
N LEU A 100 61.29 -19.57 32.94
CA LEU A 100 61.04 -19.98 34.31
C LEU A 100 62.31 -20.58 34.92
N GLY A 101 62.65 -20.13 36.13
CA GLY A 101 63.78 -20.65 36.89
C GLY A 101 63.46 -20.81 38.39
N PRO A 102 64.40 -21.34 39.19
CA PRO A 102 64.23 -21.41 40.63
C PRO A 102 64.05 -20.02 41.27
N PRO A 103 63.20 -19.88 42.32
CA PRO A 103 62.49 -20.95 43.02
C PRO A 103 61.13 -21.34 42.40
N ALA A 104 60.67 -20.64 41.35
CA ALA A 104 59.35 -20.88 40.76
C ALA A 104 59.20 -22.31 40.20
N VAL A 105 60.28 -22.85 39.64
CA VAL A 105 60.37 -24.23 39.16
C VAL A 105 61.67 -24.88 39.65
N PRO A 106 61.70 -26.22 39.88
CA PRO A 106 62.94 -26.91 40.21
C PRO A 106 64.01 -26.70 39.13
N PHE A 107 65.30 -26.67 39.51
CA PHE A 107 66.40 -26.44 38.58
C PHE A 107 66.40 -27.38 37.36
N ALA A 108 65.95 -28.63 37.54
CA ALA A 108 65.83 -29.62 36.48
C ALA A 108 64.72 -29.32 35.44
N ARG A 109 63.76 -28.46 35.78
CA ARG A 109 62.67 -28.03 34.90
C ARG A 109 62.77 -26.53 34.53
N ARG A 110 63.92 -25.89 34.69
CA ARG A 110 64.11 -24.50 34.22
C ARG A 110 64.11 -24.43 32.69
N GLY A 111 63.69 -23.29 32.13
CA GLY A 111 63.77 -23.00 30.70
C GLY A 111 62.60 -22.17 30.19
N ALA A 112 62.45 -22.16 28.87
CA ALA A 112 61.40 -21.46 28.15
C ALA A 112 60.03 -22.16 28.23
N TYR A 113 59.01 -21.41 28.63
CA TYR A 113 57.61 -21.83 28.68
C TYR A 113 56.71 -20.78 28.05
N ARG A 114 55.52 -21.19 27.61
CA ARG A 114 54.45 -20.28 27.20
C ARG A 114 53.39 -20.26 28.28
N ARG A 115 53.10 -19.08 28.82
CA ARG A 115 52.06 -18.91 29.84
C ARG A 115 50.67 -19.03 29.20
N GLN A 116 49.79 -19.83 29.77
CA GLN A 116 48.38 -19.87 29.38
C GLN A 116 47.77 -18.50 29.69
N TYR A 117 47.10 -17.93 28.71
CA TYR A 117 46.30 -16.75 28.96
C TYR A 117 45.16 -17.10 29.93
N PRO A 118 44.83 -16.23 30.89
CA PRO A 118 43.74 -16.54 31.79
C PRO A 118 42.40 -16.58 31.03
N PRO A 119 41.49 -17.49 31.38
CA PRO A 119 40.20 -17.60 30.73
C PRO A 119 39.31 -16.40 31.07
N VAL A 120 38.46 -16.02 30.13
CA VAL A 120 37.36 -15.07 30.32
C VAL A 120 36.30 -15.69 31.23
N ASP A 121 35.76 -14.91 32.17
CA ASP A 121 34.68 -15.35 33.05
C ASP A 121 33.35 -15.29 32.30
N ALA A 122 32.83 -16.45 31.91
CA ALA A 122 31.56 -16.54 31.19
C ALA A 122 30.37 -15.99 31.99
N HIS A 123 30.41 -15.99 33.32
CA HIS A 123 29.34 -15.34 34.11
C HIS A 123 29.38 -13.82 33.95
N LEU A 124 30.56 -13.22 33.94
CA LEU A 124 30.73 -11.78 33.81
C LEU A 124 30.28 -11.27 32.43
N VAL A 125 30.56 -12.03 31.36
CA VAL A 125 30.02 -11.78 30.02
C VAL A 125 28.50 -11.85 30.03
N ARG A 126 27.91 -12.92 30.58
CA ARG A 126 26.46 -13.13 30.61
C ARG A 126 25.71 -12.08 31.43
N ASP A 127 26.27 -11.70 32.57
CA ASP A 127 25.73 -10.62 33.41
C ASP A 127 25.69 -9.31 32.64
N GLU A 128 26.72 -9.02 31.85
CA GLU A 128 26.75 -7.80 31.02
C GLU A 128 25.80 -7.89 29.81
N LEU A 129 25.67 -9.05 29.17
CA LEU A 129 24.66 -9.28 28.13
C LEU A 129 23.23 -9.13 28.66
N ALA A 130 22.98 -9.51 29.91
CA ALA A 130 21.67 -9.35 30.56
C ALA A 130 21.30 -7.87 30.78
N LEU A 131 22.30 -6.97 30.84
CA LEU A 131 22.11 -5.53 30.95
C LEU A 131 21.95 -4.83 29.59
N ALA A 132 22.07 -5.57 28.48
CA ALA A 132 21.98 -4.99 27.15
C ALA A 132 20.63 -4.33 26.89
N GLY A 133 20.71 -3.06 26.46
CA GLY A 133 19.53 -2.26 26.11
C GLY A 133 18.84 -2.75 24.84
N THR A 134 17.57 -2.39 24.70
CA THR A 134 16.83 -2.55 23.44
C THR A 134 17.10 -1.34 22.53
N GLY A 135 17.62 -1.59 21.33
CA GLY A 135 17.91 -0.54 20.36
C GLY A 135 16.68 0.28 19.97
N SER A 136 16.88 1.49 19.44
CA SER A 136 15.79 2.35 18.96
C SER A 136 15.38 2.07 17.52
N SER A 137 16.34 1.64 16.70
CA SER A 137 16.14 1.44 15.26
C SER A 137 15.57 0.08 14.91
N PHE A 138 15.99 -0.99 15.59
CA PHE A 138 15.63 -2.37 15.28
C PHE A 138 15.11 -3.09 16.54
N PRO A 139 14.21 -4.08 16.40
CA PRO A 139 13.69 -4.88 17.52
C PRO A 139 14.69 -5.94 17.97
N ARG A 140 15.85 -5.49 18.45
CA ARG A 140 16.93 -6.33 18.97
C ARG A 140 17.55 -5.70 20.21
N GLN A 141 18.06 -6.53 21.10
CA GLN A 141 19.00 -6.08 22.11
C GLN A 141 20.35 -5.82 21.45
N GLU A 142 21.06 -4.80 21.92
CA GLU A 142 22.38 -4.44 21.40
C GLU A 142 23.34 -4.06 22.52
N ILE A 143 24.60 -4.48 22.36
CA ILE A 143 25.69 -4.06 23.22
C ILE A 143 26.96 -3.87 22.39
N ALA A 144 27.67 -2.76 22.59
CA ALA A 144 28.91 -2.52 21.87
C ALA A 144 29.97 -3.54 22.31
N CYS A 145 30.69 -4.14 21.36
CA CYS A 145 31.66 -5.18 21.68
C CYS A 145 32.74 -4.68 22.65
N THR A 146 33.12 -3.41 22.52
CA THR A 146 34.10 -2.74 23.39
C THR A 146 33.69 -2.67 24.85
N ILE A 147 32.39 -2.73 25.19
CA ILE A 147 31.93 -2.80 26.58
C ILE A 147 32.36 -4.14 27.18
N LEU A 148 32.00 -5.25 26.53
CA LEU A 148 32.39 -6.60 26.96
C LEU A 148 33.91 -6.74 26.99
N TRP A 149 34.59 -6.33 25.92
CA TRP A 149 36.05 -6.46 25.83
C TRP A 149 36.81 -5.64 26.88
N ASN A 150 36.33 -4.43 27.22
CA ASN A 150 36.94 -3.65 28.30
C ASN A 150 36.69 -4.28 29.67
N LYS A 151 35.48 -4.80 29.91
CA LYS A 151 35.12 -5.44 31.17
C LYS A 151 35.99 -6.68 31.41
N GLU A 152 36.13 -7.52 30.40
CA GLU A 152 37.02 -8.69 30.43
C GLU A 152 38.49 -8.30 30.51
N GLY A 153 38.93 -7.27 29.79
CA GLY A 153 40.31 -6.79 29.89
C GLY A 153 40.68 -6.36 31.31
N LEU A 154 39.76 -5.66 31.99
CA LEU A 154 39.94 -5.27 33.39
C LEU A 154 39.89 -6.46 34.33
N ALA A 155 38.96 -7.40 34.14
CA ALA A 155 38.83 -8.58 35.00
C ALA A 155 40.04 -9.53 34.86
N VAL A 156 40.48 -9.80 33.64
CA VAL A 156 41.53 -10.77 33.32
C VAL A 156 42.93 -10.19 33.52
N TYR A 157 43.16 -8.94 33.08
CA TYR A 157 44.50 -8.34 33.02
C TYR A 157 44.68 -7.10 33.88
N GLY A 158 43.64 -6.63 34.58
CA GLY A 158 43.68 -5.37 35.33
C GLY A 158 43.90 -4.13 34.46
N ARG A 159 43.68 -4.22 33.14
CA ARG A 159 43.99 -3.17 32.15
C ARG A 159 42.83 -2.96 31.18
N HIS A 160 42.62 -1.72 30.77
CA HIS A 160 41.67 -1.40 29.71
C HIS A 160 42.05 -2.04 28.37
N TRP A 161 41.05 -2.31 27.53
CA TRP A 161 41.20 -2.91 26.20
C TRP A 161 42.29 -2.24 25.35
N SER A 162 42.33 -0.90 25.35
CA SER A 162 43.30 -0.11 24.56
C SER A 162 44.76 -0.22 25.05
N LYS A 163 45.00 -0.83 26.21
CA LYS A 163 46.33 -1.05 26.81
C LYS A 163 46.77 -2.51 26.75
N LEU A 164 45.94 -3.38 26.19
CA LEU A 164 46.28 -4.77 25.92
C LEU A 164 47.09 -4.89 24.63
N THR A 165 47.94 -5.91 24.57
CA THR A 165 48.64 -6.30 23.34
C THR A 165 47.65 -6.88 22.33
N ALA A 166 48.00 -6.88 21.05
CA ALA A 166 47.15 -7.46 20.01
C ALA A 166 46.80 -8.94 20.26
N ALA A 167 47.70 -9.70 20.88
CA ALA A 167 47.48 -11.11 21.20
C ALA A 167 46.47 -11.30 22.35
N GLU A 168 46.59 -10.50 23.42
CA GLU A 168 45.63 -10.47 24.53
C GLU A 168 44.24 -10.02 24.06
N GLN A 169 44.19 -9.01 23.18
CA GLN A 169 42.95 -8.54 22.56
C GLN A 169 42.28 -9.67 21.76
N ASN A 170 43.01 -10.31 20.84
CA ASN A 170 42.47 -11.36 20.01
C ASN A 170 41.94 -12.55 20.83
N GLN A 171 42.60 -12.88 21.93
CA GLN A 171 42.16 -13.95 22.82
C GLN A 171 40.85 -13.61 23.55
N ILE A 172 40.74 -12.41 24.15
CA ILE A 172 39.47 -11.96 24.76
C ILE A 172 38.35 -11.95 23.73
N GLN A 173 38.59 -11.38 22.54
CA GLN A 173 37.61 -11.35 21.45
C GLN A 173 37.13 -12.76 21.10
N THR A 174 38.05 -13.70 20.89
CA THR A 174 37.71 -15.08 20.51
C THR A 174 36.86 -15.76 21.59
N GLN A 175 37.20 -15.59 22.87
CA GLN A 175 36.46 -16.22 23.97
C GLN A 175 35.10 -15.55 24.19
N VAL A 176 35.02 -14.23 24.15
CA VAL A 176 33.75 -13.48 24.25
C VAL A 176 32.84 -13.83 23.07
N ASP A 177 33.35 -13.83 21.83
CA ASP A 177 32.59 -14.22 20.64
C ASP A 177 32.01 -15.65 20.77
N ALA A 178 32.78 -16.58 21.34
CA ALA A 178 32.29 -17.94 21.56
C ALA A 178 31.18 -18.00 22.63
N ILE A 179 31.32 -17.25 23.73
CA ILE A 179 30.32 -17.20 24.81
C ILE A 179 29.04 -16.52 24.33
N THR A 180 29.15 -15.39 23.62
CA THR A 180 27.99 -14.65 23.10
C THR A 180 27.23 -15.49 22.07
N ALA A 181 27.94 -16.18 21.17
CA ALA A 181 27.34 -17.08 20.18
C ALA A 181 26.57 -18.25 20.82
N GLN A 182 27.11 -18.85 21.90
CA GLN A 182 26.42 -19.92 22.65
C GLN A 182 25.09 -19.45 23.24
N ASP A 183 24.98 -18.17 23.58
CA ASP A 183 23.78 -17.57 24.17
C ASP A 183 22.84 -16.95 23.11
N GLY A 184 23.10 -17.23 21.82
CA GLY A 184 22.28 -16.81 20.68
C GLY A 184 22.44 -15.34 20.29
N TRP A 185 23.57 -14.73 20.63
CA TRP A 185 23.94 -13.41 20.14
C TRP A 185 24.73 -13.52 18.83
N GLU A 186 24.49 -12.58 17.93
CA GLU A 186 25.20 -12.47 16.66
C GLU A 186 26.06 -11.21 16.67
N LYS A 187 27.27 -11.31 16.10
CA LYS A 187 28.19 -10.17 15.97
C LYS A 187 27.88 -9.40 14.68
N ASP A 188 27.58 -8.12 14.84
CA ASP A 188 27.33 -7.15 13.78
C ASP A 188 28.56 -6.24 13.61
N ASP A 189 29.38 -6.55 12.60
CA ASP A 189 30.61 -5.82 12.30
C ASP A 189 30.39 -4.57 11.42
N SER A 190 29.13 -4.10 11.28
CA SER A 190 28.81 -2.90 10.47
C SER A 190 29.40 -1.60 11.02
N THR A 191 29.81 -1.57 12.30
CA THR A 191 30.46 -0.44 12.94
C THR A 191 31.94 -0.71 13.19
N ALA A 192 32.76 0.34 13.29
CA ALA A 192 34.21 0.22 13.48
C ALA A 192 34.63 -0.59 14.73
N THR A 193 33.75 -0.68 15.72
CA THR A 193 33.96 -1.45 16.96
C THR A 193 33.13 -2.74 17.03
N GLY A 194 32.21 -2.96 16.10
CA GLY A 194 31.18 -4.00 16.14
C GLY A 194 30.18 -3.84 17.29
N SER A 195 29.07 -4.56 17.19
CA SER A 195 28.14 -4.80 18.30
C SER A 195 27.70 -6.26 18.35
N TYR A 196 27.36 -6.74 19.55
CA TYR A 196 26.62 -7.99 19.67
C TYR A 196 25.14 -7.66 19.69
N THR A 197 24.35 -8.43 18.94
CA THR A 197 22.92 -8.22 18.81
C THR A 197 22.14 -9.50 19.03
N LYS A 198 20.94 -9.38 19.61
CA LYS A 198 20.04 -10.52 19.85
C LYS A 198 18.60 -10.12 19.50
N PRO A 199 17.92 -10.82 18.57
CA PRO A 199 16.54 -10.51 18.22
C PRO A 199 15.61 -10.59 19.43
N LEU A 200 14.65 -9.66 19.52
CA LEU A 200 13.62 -9.74 20.55
C LEU A 200 12.61 -10.85 20.22
N PRO A 201 12.07 -11.55 21.23
CA PRO A 201 10.99 -12.50 21.02
C PRO A 201 9.73 -11.77 20.52
N VAL A 202 8.98 -12.40 19.61
CA VAL A 202 7.74 -11.86 19.04
C VAL A 202 6.54 -12.37 19.85
N ASP A 203 5.76 -11.46 20.46
CA ASP A 203 4.44 -11.78 21.01
C ASP A 203 3.38 -11.79 19.89
N ALA A 204 3.24 -12.96 19.24
CA ALA A 204 2.32 -13.13 18.12
C ALA A 204 0.84 -12.92 18.49
N ALA A 205 0.45 -13.17 19.74
CA ALA A 205 -0.95 -13.05 20.18
C ALA A 205 -1.35 -11.57 20.32
N THR A 206 -0.52 -10.78 21.01
CA THR A 206 -0.75 -9.34 21.16
C THR A 206 -0.63 -8.61 19.82
N THR A 207 0.30 -9.02 18.94
CA THR A 207 0.37 -8.51 17.57
C THR A 207 -0.94 -8.71 16.80
N ARG A 208 -1.48 -9.95 16.77
CA ARG A 208 -2.73 -10.23 16.06
C ARG A 208 -3.89 -9.41 16.61
N SER A 209 -4.03 -9.35 17.93
CA SER A 209 -5.10 -8.55 18.56
C SER A 209 -5.03 -7.08 18.17
N ARG A 210 -3.84 -6.47 18.13
CA ARG A 210 -3.68 -5.06 17.74
C ARG A 210 -3.95 -4.82 16.27
N LEU A 211 -3.50 -5.72 15.40
CA LEU A 211 -3.77 -5.64 13.96
C LEU A 211 -5.27 -5.79 13.69
N ASP A 212 -5.93 -6.74 14.35
CA ASP A 212 -7.39 -6.92 14.27
C ASP A 212 -8.14 -5.65 14.70
N ASP A 213 -7.75 -5.04 15.81
CA ASP A 213 -8.36 -3.80 16.29
C ASP A 213 -8.14 -2.63 15.32
N LEU A 214 -6.94 -2.51 14.74
CA LEU A 214 -6.66 -1.51 13.71
C LEU A 214 -7.55 -1.71 12.48
N LEU A 215 -7.56 -2.93 11.91
CA LEU A 215 -8.26 -3.22 10.66
C LEU A 215 -9.79 -3.12 10.82
N ARG A 216 -10.34 -3.50 11.99
CA ARG A 216 -11.76 -3.29 12.30
C ARG A 216 -12.14 -1.81 12.38
N ARG A 217 -11.27 -0.96 12.95
CA ARG A 217 -11.52 0.49 13.03
C ARG A 217 -11.50 1.15 11.66
N GLU A 218 -10.60 0.71 10.79
CA GLU A 218 -10.50 1.23 9.42
C GLU A 218 -11.67 0.76 8.54
N ASN A 219 -12.33 -0.34 8.89
CA ASN A 219 -13.60 -0.80 8.30
C ASN A 219 -13.57 -0.78 6.77
N GLY A 220 -12.54 -1.40 6.18
CA GLY A 220 -12.37 -1.51 4.73
C GLY A 220 -11.80 -0.25 4.06
N ARG A 221 -11.32 0.75 4.80
CA ARG A 221 -10.54 1.88 4.24
C ARG A 221 -9.08 1.47 3.98
N PRO A 222 -8.38 2.07 3.00
CA PRO A 222 -6.93 1.90 2.86
C PRO A 222 -6.20 2.23 4.16
N VAL A 223 -5.21 1.41 4.53
CA VAL A 223 -4.45 1.58 5.77
C VAL A 223 -2.99 1.83 5.45
N LEU A 224 -2.42 2.89 6.03
CA LEU A 224 -1.01 3.22 5.82
C LEU A 224 -0.09 2.09 6.28
N VAL A 225 0.94 1.80 5.47
CA VAL A 225 1.96 0.79 5.78
C VAL A 225 2.64 1.08 7.12
N SER A 226 2.93 2.35 7.40
CA SER A 226 3.53 2.80 8.66
C SER A 226 2.65 2.51 9.88
N SER A 227 1.33 2.71 9.77
CA SER A 227 0.40 2.40 10.85
C SER A 227 0.32 0.91 11.15
N VAL A 228 0.31 0.06 10.11
CA VAL A 228 0.33 -1.40 10.26
C VAL A 228 1.64 -1.87 10.89
N ILE A 229 2.79 -1.39 10.40
CA ILE A 229 4.12 -1.71 10.96
C ILE A 229 4.20 -1.28 12.43
N TYR A 230 3.77 -0.06 12.74
CA TYR A 230 3.81 0.46 14.09
C TYR A 230 2.95 -0.34 15.06
N GLN A 231 1.72 -0.70 14.67
CA GLN A 231 0.88 -1.57 15.51
C GLN A 231 1.44 -2.99 15.64
N ALA A 232 2.02 -3.53 14.58
CA ALA A 232 2.66 -4.83 14.60
C ALA A 232 3.84 -4.86 15.59
N GLN A 233 4.69 -3.83 15.57
CA GLN A 233 5.82 -3.66 16.48
C GLN A 233 5.36 -3.43 17.93
N LEU A 234 4.37 -2.55 18.14
CA LEU A 234 3.78 -2.33 19.46
C LEU A 234 3.21 -3.63 20.05
N GLY A 235 2.59 -4.46 19.22
CA GLY A 235 2.06 -5.74 19.67
C GLY A 235 3.16 -6.76 19.94
N ALA A 236 4.16 -6.85 19.07
CA ALA A 236 5.21 -7.85 19.17
C ALA A 236 6.18 -7.59 20.33
N TYR A 237 6.48 -6.31 20.59
CA TYR A 237 7.60 -5.90 21.44
C TYR A 237 7.22 -4.88 22.52
N GLY A 238 5.96 -4.45 22.59
CA GLY A 238 5.50 -3.43 23.53
C GLY A 238 5.91 -1.99 23.19
N ARG A 239 6.65 -1.76 22.10
CA ARG A 239 7.12 -0.44 21.63
C ARG A 239 7.32 -0.42 20.11
N GLY A 240 7.33 0.79 19.53
CA GLY A 240 7.70 1.01 18.13
C GLY A 240 9.21 1.18 17.93
N PHE A 241 9.65 1.01 16.68
CA PHE A 241 11.03 1.16 16.22
C PHE A 241 11.09 2.03 14.96
N TYR A 242 12.25 2.63 14.67
CA TYR A 242 12.39 3.49 13.49
C TYR A 242 12.48 2.72 12.17
N SER A 243 12.90 1.45 12.20
CA SER A 243 12.94 0.62 11.00
C SER A 243 11.52 0.24 10.57
N ASN A 244 11.29 0.31 9.26
CA ASN A 244 10.10 -0.23 8.60
C ASN A 244 10.25 -1.72 8.25
N GLU A 245 11.41 -2.31 8.51
CA GLU A 245 11.65 -3.72 8.25
C GLU A 245 11.03 -4.57 9.35
N LEU A 246 10.18 -5.51 8.95
CA LEU A 246 9.59 -6.50 9.84
C LEU A 246 10.42 -7.78 9.81
N ALA A 247 10.64 -8.38 10.97
CA ALA A 247 11.17 -9.74 11.05
C ALA A 247 10.26 -10.71 10.26
N PRO A 248 10.79 -11.78 9.63
CA PRO A 248 9.99 -12.68 8.79
C PRO A 248 8.73 -13.25 9.46
N ALA A 249 8.83 -13.59 10.76
CA ALA A 249 7.71 -14.05 11.55
C ALA A 249 6.61 -12.97 11.67
N LEU A 250 7.00 -11.70 11.88
CA LEU A 250 6.07 -10.59 12.01
C LEU A 250 5.45 -10.20 10.66
N GLN A 251 6.20 -10.29 9.57
CA GLN A 251 5.69 -10.10 8.21
C GLN A 251 4.63 -11.14 7.84
N THR A 252 4.82 -12.39 8.28
CA THR A 252 3.83 -13.46 8.11
C THR A 252 2.53 -13.13 8.85
N ILE A 253 2.63 -12.72 10.13
CA ILE A 253 1.47 -12.33 10.94
C ILE A 253 0.71 -11.15 10.31
N VAL A 254 1.42 -10.12 9.83
CA VAL A 254 0.81 -8.97 9.15
C VAL A 254 0.07 -9.41 7.90
N SER A 255 0.68 -10.27 7.09
CA SER A 255 0.06 -10.77 5.85
C SER A 255 -1.21 -11.59 6.13
N GLU A 256 -1.17 -12.48 7.13
CA GLU A 256 -2.31 -13.26 7.60
C GLU A 256 -3.46 -12.36 8.10
N ALA A 257 -3.15 -11.36 8.94
CA ALA A 257 -4.14 -10.44 9.47
C ALA A 257 -4.78 -9.61 8.35
N LEU A 258 -3.98 -9.05 7.44
CA LEU A 258 -4.51 -8.30 6.30
C LEU A 258 -5.46 -9.17 5.46
N GLN A 259 -5.07 -10.39 5.11
CA GLN A 259 -5.92 -11.30 4.34
C GLN A 259 -7.22 -11.66 5.08
N ALA A 260 -7.15 -11.91 6.39
CA ALA A 260 -8.32 -12.23 7.21
C ALA A 260 -9.37 -11.10 7.23
N HIS A 261 -8.93 -9.84 7.08
CA HIS A 261 -9.82 -8.67 6.98
C HIS A 261 -10.08 -8.24 5.52
N GLY A 262 -9.76 -9.08 4.54
CA GLY A 262 -10.03 -8.81 3.13
C GLY A 262 -9.14 -7.75 2.50
N TYR A 263 -7.92 -7.54 3.01
CA TYR A 263 -6.91 -6.66 2.41
C TYR A 263 -5.96 -7.42 1.47
N ARG A 264 -5.32 -6.68 0.58
CA ARG A 264 -4.17 -7.19 -0.19
C ARG A 264 -2.93 -7.18 0.72
N PRO A 265 -2.14 -8.27 0.77
CA PRO A 265 -0.95 -8.35 1.61
C PRO A 265 0.23 -7.53 1.05
N THR A 266 0.17 -7.14 -0.22
CA THR A 266 1.18 -6.30 -0.87
C THR A 266 0.68 -4.86 -0.89
N PRO A 267 1.45 -3.90 -0.34
CA PRO A 267 1.04 -2.51 -0.34
C PRO A 267 1.17 -1.88 -1.73
N GLN A 268 0.35 -0.87 -1.99
CA GLN A 268 0.38 -0.03 -3.18
C GLN A 268 0.37 1.43 -2.73
N ASP A 269 1.30 2.23 -3.25
CA ASP A 269 1.43 3.66 -2.95
C ASP A 269 1.53 3.99 -1.44
N GLY A 270 2.18 3.11 -0.67
CA GLY A 270 2.34 3.28 0.79
C GLY A 270 1.14 2.83 1.64
N GLU A 271 0.15 2.18 1.03
CA GLU A 271 -1.08 1.73 1.68
C GLU A 271 -1.37 0.26 1.41
N TYR A 272 -1.94 -0.42 2.40
CA TYR A 272 -2.64 -1.67 2.21
C TYR A 272 -4.08 -1.37 1.82
N ARG A 273 -4.48 -1.82 0.63
CA ARG A 273 -5.82 -1.60 0.09
C ARG A 273 -6.70 -2.82 0.31
N PRO A 274 -7.99 -2.63 0.62
CA PRO A 274 -8.95 -3.73 0.64
C PRO A 274 -9.01 -4.38 -0.74
N GLN A 275 -9.38 -5.66 -0.77
CA GLN A 275 -9.64 -6.36 -2.02
C GLN A 275 -10.88 -5.75 -2.69
N PRO A 276 -10.87 -5.63 -4.03
CA PRO A 276 -12.04 -5.22 -4.78
C PRO A 276 -13.22 -6.11 -4.45
N VAL A 277 -14.38 -5.49 -4.25
CA VAL A 277 -15.63 -6.22 -4.03
C VAL A 277 -15.93 -7.01 -5.29
N THR A 278 -15.95 -8.33 -5.17
CA THR A 278 -16.32 -9.22 -6.27
C THR A 278 -17.83 -9.45 -6.23
N LEU A 279 -18.52 -9.08 -7.31
CA LEU A 279 -19.94 -9.36 -7.45
C LEU A 279 -20.16 -10.83 -7.81
N ALA A 280 -21.21 -11.43 -7.27
CA ALA A 280 -21.65 -12.75 -7.73
C ALA A 280 -22.06 -12.67 -9.20
N THR A 281 -21.70 -13.66 -10.02
CA THR A 281 -21.97 -13.67 -11.47
C THR A 281 -23.45 -13.42 -11.79
N ALA A 282 -24.37 -13.97 -11.00
CA ALA A 282 -25.81 -13.73 -11.17
C ALA A 282 -26.23 -12.27 -10.88
N ALA A 283 -25.56 -11.59 -9.95
CA ALA A 283 -25.78 -10.17 -9.70
C ALA A 283 -25.24 -9.31 -10.86
N GLU A 284 -24.17 -9.75 -11.53
CA GLU A 284 -23.63 -9.06 -12.70
C GLU A 284 -24.57 -9.16 -13.91
N THR A 285 -25.19 -10.31 -14.17
CA THR A 285 -26.06 -10.50 -15.34
C THR A 285 -27.32 -9.64 -15.28
N ASN A 286 -27.88 -9.41 -14.08
CA ASN A 286 -29.15 -8.70 -13.91
C ASN A 286 -28.98 -7.35 -13.18
N LEU A 287 -27.81 -6.74 -13.28
CA LEU A 287 -27.45 -5.59 -12.44
C LEU A 287 -28.37 -4.39 -12.69
N GLN A 288 -28.67 -4.08 -13.95
CA GLN A 288 -29.60 -3.00 -14.31
C GLN A 288 -31.03 -3.26 -13.81
N GLU A 289 -31.53 -4.48 -13.98
CA GLU A 289 -32.87 -4.87 -13.52
C GLU A 289 -32.99 -4.71 -12.00
N LYS A 290 -32.00 -5.17 -11.26
CA LYS A 290 -31.93 -5.02 -9.80
C LYS A 290 -31.92 -3.56 -9.37
N LEU A 291 -31.10 -2.73 -10.01
CA LEU A 291 -31.03 -1.30 -9.68
C LEU A 291 -32.33 -0.56 -10.06
N ALA A 292 -32.94 -0.90 -11.19
CA ALA A 292 -34.21 -0.32 -11.64
C ALA A 292 -35.39 -0.73 -10.73
N ALA A 293 -35.30 -1.89 -10.06
CA ALA A 293 -36.30 -2.36 -9.12
C ALA A 293 -36.22 -1.67 -7.74
N LEU A 294 -35.14 -0.95 -7.45
CA LEU A 294 -35.00 -0.22 -6.18
C LEU A 294 -36.03 0.90 -6.09
N SER A 295 -36.66 1.03 -4.92
CA SER A 295 -37.61 2.10 -4.65
C SER A 295 -36.85 3.40 -4.35
N PRO A 296 -36.94 4.42 -5.22
CA PRO A 296 -36.22 5.66 -5.02
C PRO A 296 -36.83 6.49 -3.90
N VAL A 297 -35.98 7.25 -3.22
CA VAL A 297 -36.36 8.20 -2.17
C VAL A 297 -36.38 9.61 -2.74
N MET A 298 -37.27 10.45 -2.22
CA MET A 298 -37.26 11.88 -2.56
C MET A 298 -36.43 12.66 -1.53
N THR A 299 -35.56 13.53 -2.03
CA THR A 299 -34.77 14.47 -1.25
C THR A 299 -35.02 15.90 -1.76
N GLU A 300 -34.58 16.91 -1.03
CA GLU A 300 -34.59 18.31 -1.49
C GLU A 300 -33.74 18.52 -2.76
N PHE A 301 -32.78 17.62 -3.01
CA PHE A 301 -31.94 17.59 -4.20
C PHE A 301 -32.54 16.75 -5.34
N GLY A 302 -33.74 16.20 -5.16
CA GLY A 302 -34.43 15.35 -6.14
C GLY A 302 -34.48 13.87 -5.75
N GLN A 303 -34.80 13.04 -6.73
CA GLN A 303 -34.94 11.59 -6.56
C GLN A 303 -33.56 10.95 -6.36
N ALA A 304 -33.46 9.95 -5.47
CA ALA A 304 -32.19 9.30 -5.13
C ALA A 304 -32.37 7.81 -4.81
N LEU A 305 -31.28 7.05 -4.83
CA LEU A 305 -31.18 5.71 -4.22
C LEU A 305 -30.34 5.80 -2.95
N LEU A 306 -30.67 5.04 -1.91
CA LEU A 306 -29.78 4.91 -0.75
C LEU A 306 -28.62 3.99 -1.14
N LEU A 307 -27.39 4.37 -0.76
CA LEU A 307 -26.22 3.52 -1.00
C LEU A 307 -26.39 2.13 -0.37
N ARG A 308 -26.98 2.08 0.83
CA ARG A 308 -27.29 0.82 1.52
C ARG A 308 -28.16 -0.11 0.67
N ASP A 309 -29.25 0.41 0.12
CA ASP A 309 -30.22 -0.38 -0.66
C ASP A 309 -29.57 -0.89 -1.95
N VAL A 310 -28.68 -0.09 -2.55
CA VAL A 310 -27.87 -0.49 -3.71
C VAL A 310 -26.95 -1.66 -3.35
N VAL A 311 -26.19 -1.56 -2.25
CA VAL A 311 -25.30 -2.65 -1.79
C VAL A 311 -26.08 -3.92 -1.47
N GLU A 312 -27.24 -3.78 -0.81
CA GLU A 312 -28.12 -4.89 -0.46
C GLU A 312 -28.67 -5.60 -1.70
N ALA A 313 -29.13 -4.86 -2.72
CA ALA A 313 -29.60 -5.41 -3.99
C ALA A 313 -28.53 -6.19 -4.76
N LEU A 314 -27.26 -5.77 -4.63
CA LEU A 314 -26.11 -6.47 -5.22
C LEU A 314 -25.77 -7.78 -4.49
N GLY A 315 -26.36 -8.03 -3.32
CA GLY A 315 -26.11 -9.24 -2.52
C GLY A 315 -24.71 -9.26 -1.88
N VAL A 316 -24.09 -8.10 -1.75
CA VAL A 316 -22.77 -7.96 -1.14
C VAL A 316 -22.96 -7.78 0.36
N VAL A 317 -22.66 -8.84 1.13
CA VAL A 317 -22.80 -8.82 2.58
C VAL A 317 -21.48 -8.35 3.21
N SER A 318 -21.55 -7.46 4.19
CA SER A 318 -20.43 -7.07 5.07
C SER A 318 -19.26 -6.35 4.39
N ILE A 319 -19.51 -5.42 3.48
CA ILE A 319 -18.47 -4.50 2.99
C ILE A 319 -18.39 -3.22 3.81
N GLY A 320 -17.17 -2.69 3.90
CA GLY A 320 -16.91 -1.39 4.50
C GLY A 320 -17.53 -0.24 3.72
N GLU A 321 -17.70 0.90 4.38
CA GLU A 321 -18.27 2.12 3.78
C GLU A 321 -17.45 2.57 2.55
N TRP A 322 -16.12 2.57 2.65
CA TRP A 322 -15.23 2.94 1.54
C TRP A 322 -15.34 1.95 0.37
N GLN A 323 -15.45 0.65 0.64
CA GLN A 323 -15.65 -0.34 -0.42
C GLN A 323 -16.98 -0.14 -1.14
N ALA A 324 -18.04 0.25 -0.42
CA ALA A 324 -19.32 0.61 -1.02
C ALA A 324 -19.22 1.86 -1.89
N GLU A 325 -18.42 2.86 -1.51
CA GLU A 325 -18.11 4.02 -2.37
C GLU A 325 -17.42 3.60 -3.66
N GLN A 326 -16.34 2.82 -3.55
CA GLN A 326 -15.58 2.39 -4.72
C GLN A 326 -16.43 1.53 -5.65
N LEU A 327 -17.32 0.72 -5.08
CA LEU A 327 -18.26 -0.10 -5.84
C LEU A 327 -19.17 0.75 -6.73
N VAL A 328 -19.63 1.93 -6.27
CA VAL A 328 -20.53 2.79 -7.08
C VAL A 328 -19.78 3.83 -7.91
N ALA A 329 -18.57 4.20 -7.51
CA ALA A 329 -17.77 5.20 -8.21
C ALA A 329 -17.27 4.69 -9.56
N ASP A 330 -16.86 3.41 -9.64
CA ASP A 330 -16.24 2.83 -10.83
C ASP A 330 -16.77 1.42 -11.16
N GLY A 331 -16.41 0.91 -12.33
CA GLY A 331 -16.70 -0.44 -12.78
C GLY A 331 -18.14 -0.67 -13.24
N ARG A 332 -18.59 -1.92 -13.16
CA ARG A 332 -19.87 -2.36 -13.75
C ARG A 332 -21.10 -1.80 -13.05
N VAL A 333 -21.04 -1.59 -11.73
CA VAL A 333 -22.15 -0.98 -10.97
C VAL A 333 -22.30 0.48 -11.35
N SER A 334 -21.19 1.22 -11.42
CA SER A 334 -21.15 2.60 -11.91
C SER A 334 -21.78 2.73 -13.32
N GLN A 335 -21.41 1.84 -14.24
CA GLN A 335 -21.99 1.79 -15.58
C GLN A 335 -23.51 1.51 -15.55
N ALA A 336 -23.95 0.54 -14.76
CA ALA A 336 -25.38 0.23 -14.66
C ALA A 336 -26.20 1.33 -13.98
N LEU A 337 -25.65 1.99 -12.96
CA LEU A 337 -26.28 3.17 -12.33
C LEU A 337 -26.48 4.29 -13.35
N ARG A 338 -25.48 4.56 -14.20
CA ARG A 338 -25.63 5.54 -15.29
C ARG A 338 -26.71 5.14 -16.30
N LYS A 339 -26.79 3.86 -16.65
CA LYS A 339 -27.84 3.31 -17.54
C LYS A 339 -29.24 3.49 -16.97
N VAL A 340 -29.40 3.33 -15.66
CA VAL A 340 -30.69 3.58 -14.98
C VAL A 340 -30.91 5.05 -14.61
N GLY A 341 -30.04 5.97 -15.05
CA GLY A 341 -30.23 7.41 -14.94
C GLY A 341 -29.74 8.04 -13.63
N TYR A 342 -28.80 7.40 -12.93
CA TYR A 342 -28.22 7.87 -11.68
C TYR A 342 -26.78 8.35 -11.86
N GLN A 343 -26.41 9.34 -11.04
CA GLN A 343 -25.02 9.80 -10.90
C GLN A 343 -24.19 8.73 -10.20
N THR A 344 -22.86 8.84 -10.25
CA THR A 344 -21.94 7.92 -9.55
C THR A 344 -21.25 8.59 -8.36
N GLU A 345 -21.50 9.88 -8.19
CA GLU A 345 -21.07 10.65 -7.02
C GLU A 345 -22.06 10.46 -5.86
N LEU A 346 -21.52 10.36 -4.65
CA LEU A 346 -22.30 10.18 -3.44
C LEU A 346 -22.57 11.53 -2.78
N THR A 347 -23.84 11.78 -2.46
CA THR A 347 -24.25 12.97 -1.70
C THR A 347 -24.66 12.58 -0.30
N TRP A 348 -24.18 13.32 0.70
CA TRP A 348 -24.63 13.17 2.08
C TRP A 348 -25.93 13.92 2.31
N CYS A 349 -26.99 13.21 2.69
CA CYS A 349 -28.28 13.77 3.03
C CYS A 349 -28.55 13.62 4.53
N GLN A 350 -28.86 14.73 5.19
CA GLN A 350 -29.36 14.72 6.55
C GLN A 350 -30.82 14.26 6.57
N PRO A 351 -31.34 13.71 7.68
CA PRO A 351 -32.74 13.25 7.77
C PRO A 351 -33.78 14.30 7.37
N TYR A 352 -33.50 15.59 7.58
CA TYR A 352 -34.38 16.69 7.20
C TYR A 352 -34.34 17.07 5.70
N HIS A 353 -33.36 16.57 4.93
CA HIS A 353 -33.31 16.73 3.47
C HIS A 353 -34.28 15.77 2.76
N PHE A 354 -34.83 14.74 3.42
CA PHE A 354 -35.74 13.76 2.81
C PHE A 354 -37.19 14.25 2.76
N GLN A 355 -37.97 13.72 1.82
CA GLN A 355 -39.40 14.00 1.65
C GLN A 355 -40.20 12.67 1.56
N PRO A 356 -41.02 12.33 2.57
CA PRO A 356 -41.15 13.02 3.86
C PRO A 356 -39.84 12.99 4.66
N LYS A 357 -39.69 13.93 5.60
CA LYS A 357 -38.53 13.97 6.50
C LYS A 357 -38.42 12.64 7.23
N ARG A 358 -37.20 12.12 7.34
CA ARG A 358 -36.93 10.87 8.05
C ARG A 358 -36.65 11.15 9.52
N ASP A 359 -37.00 10.19 10.36
CA ASP A 359 -36.59 10.19 11.77
C ASP A 359 -35.12 9.78 11.91
N GLY A 360 -34.45 10.29 12.95
CA GLY A 360 -33.04 10.00 13.26
C GLY A 360 -32.11 11.21 13.13
N HIS A 361 -30.82 10.97 13.39
CA HIS A 361 -29.78 12.00 13.37
C HIS A 361 -28.61 11.68 12.43
N GLU A 362 -28.60 10.48 11.84
CA GLU A 362 -27.50 10.03 10.99
C GLU A 362 -27.70 10.49 9.55
N ALA A 363 -26.67 11.11 9.00
CA ALA A 363 -26.62 11.40 7.58
C ALA A 363 -26.58 10.08 6.79
N GLN A 364 -27.30 10.04 5.68
CA GLN A 364 -27.33 8.90 4.77
C GLN A 364 -26.70 9.30 3.44
N ARG A 365 -25.95 8.38 2.85
CA ARG A 365 -25.40 8.57 1.52
C ARG A 365 -26.40 8.14 0.48
N VAL A 366 -26.59 9.01 -0.49
CA VAL A 366 -27.51 8.80 -1.58
C VAL A 366 -26.82 8.96 -2.92
N ILE A 367 -27.33 8.22 -3.90
CA ILE A 367 -26.97 8.30 -5.30
C ILE A 367 -28.08 9.07 -5.98
N LEU A 368 -27.82 10.32 -6.38
CA LEU A 368 -28.84 11.19 -6.94
C LEU A 368 -29.17 10.77 -8.37
N LYS A 369 -30.45 10.84 -8.73
CA LYS A 369 -30.88 10.76 -10.11
C LYS A 369 -30.26 11.95 -10.84
N GLU A 370 -29.69 11.67 -11.99
CA GLU A 370 -28.95 12.67 -12.75
C GLU A 370 -29.87 13.77 -13.28
N VAL A 371 -31.06 13.37 -13.71
CA VAL A 371 -32.08 14.28 -14.20
C VAL A 371 -33.05 14.62 -13.07
N ARG A 372 -33.12 15.91 -12.71
CA ARG A 372 -33.88 16.44 -11.57
C ARG A 372 -34.95 17.43 -12.06
N VAL A 373 -35.89 16.95 -12.86
CA VAL A 373 -36.98 17.80 -13.37
C VAL A 373 -37.84 18.29 -12.21
N LYS A 374 -37.81 19.59 -11.95
CA LYS A 374 -38.70 20.25 -10.98
C LYS A 374 -40.06 20.47 -11.64
N ASN A 375 -41.10 19.89 -11.06
CA ASN A 375 -42.48 20.14 -11.45
C ASN A 375 -43.14 21.05 -10.42
N ASP A 376 -42.94 22.35 -10.55
CA ASP A 376 -43.69 23.36 -9.79
C ASP A 376 -44.92 23.83 -10.59
N PRO A 377 -46.13 23.31 -10.30
CA PRO A 377 -47.34 23.69 -11.03
C PRO A 377 -47.79 25.12 -10.75
N ALA A 378 -47.26 25.76 -9.70
CA ALA A 378 -47.58 27.13 -9.34
C ALA A 378 -46.58 28.15 -9.89
N ARG A 379 -45.51 27.70 -10.57
CA ARG A 379 -44.49 28.57 -11.12
C ARG A 379 -45.08 29.53 -12.16
N LYS A 380 -44.84 30.81 -11.93
CA LYS A 380 -45.31 31.90 -12.80
C LYS A 380 -44.15 32.68 -13.38
N LEU A 381 -44.35 33.16 -14.60
CA LEU A 381 -43.49 34.12 -15.28
C LEU A 381 -44.28 35.41 -15.53
N SER A 382 -43.63 36.56 -15.34
CA SER A 382 -44.19 37.88 -15.65
C SER A 382 -43.12 38.77 -16.29
N LEU A 383 -43.01 38.72 -17.61
CA LEU A 383 -42.19 39.61 -18.43
C LEU A 383 -42.92 40.93 -18.72
N ALA A 384 -44.24 40.87 -18.93
CA ALA A 384 -45.08 42.05 -19.01
C ALA A 384 -45.56 42.44 -17.61
N GLN A 385 -45.49 43.74 -17.30
CA GLN A 385 -45.82 44.25 -15.96
C GLN A 385 -47.28 43.94 -15.59
N GLY A 386 -47.48 43.29 -14.43
CA GLY A 386 -48.80 42.98 -13.87
C GLY A 386 -49.54 41.81 -14.54
N LEU A 387 -48.95 41.14 -15.53
CA LEU A 387 -49.58 40.04 -16.26
C LEU A 387 -48.74 38.77 -16.10
N ALA A 388 -49.07 37.96 -15.10
CA ALA A 388 -48.41 36.67 -14.90
C ALA A 388 -49.03 35.56 -15.77
N VAL A 389 -48.21 34.62 -16.20
CA VAL A 389 -48.59 33.36 -16.86
C VAL A 389 -47.97 32.18 -16.12
N LEU A 390 -48.59 31.02 -16.18
CA LEU A 390 -47.96 29.79 -15.69
C LEU A 390 -46.86 29.38 -16.64
N THR A 391 -45.78 28.81 -16.08
CA THR A 391 -44.64 28.30 -16.84
C THR A 391 -44.41 26.84 -16.44
N PRO A 392 -45.19 25.91 -17.02
CA PRO A 392 -45.09 24.49 -16.71
C PRO A 392 -43.68 23.95 -17.00
N ALA A 393 -43.05 24.44 -18.07
CA ALA A 393 -41.74 24.02 -18.49
C ALA A 393 -40.86 25.16 -19.00
N LEU A 394 -39.57 25.10 -18.65
CA LEU A 394 -38.53 26.05 -19.03
C LEU A 394 -37.17 25.34 -19.09
N ALA A 395 -36.48 25.47 -20.22
CA ALA A 395 -35.10 25.04 -20.40
C ALA A 395 -34.26 26.15 -21.04
N ILE A 396 -33.08 26.41 -20.47
CA ILE A 396 -32.15 27.44 -20.90
C ILE A 396 -30.77 26.80 -21.04
N ASP A 397 -30.08 27.11 -22.13
CA ASP A 397 -28.64 26.86 -22.26
C ASP A 397 -27.90 28.07 -21.68
N ASP A 398 -27.25 27.88 -20.54
CA ASP A 398 -26.52 28.95 -19.86
C ASP A 398 -25.20 29.31 -20.56
N VAL A 399 -24.62 28.40 -21.36
CA VAL A 399 -23.38 28.62 -22.09
C VAL A 399 -23.63 29.57 -23.26
N ASP A 400 -24.67 29.29 -24.04
CA ASP A 400 -25.04 30.12 -25.18
C ASP A 400 -26.01 31.26 -24.78
N GLU A 401 -26.30 31.40 -23.48
CA GLU A 401 -27.34 32.26 -22.91
C GLU A 401 -28.65 32.16 -23.72
N THR A 402 -29.05 30.97 -24.18
CA THR A 402 -30.15 30.81 -25.17
C THR A 402 -31.35 30.08 -24.58
N LEU A 403 -32.55 30.57 -24.91
CA LEU A 403 -33.79 29.92 -24.52
C LEU A 403 -34.03 28.67 -25.39
N VAL A 404 -33.96 27.49 -24.78
CA VAL A 404 -34.15 26.22 -25.51
C VAL A 404 -35.62 25.87 -25.62
N TYR A 405 -36.35 25.97 -24.51
CA TYR A 405 -37.78 25.66 -24.44
C TYR A 405 -38.48 26.54 -23.41
N LEU A 406 -39.65 27.08 -23.76
CA LEU A 406 -40.51 27.82 -22.85
C LEU A 406 -41.97 27.49 -23.14
N GLU A 407 -42.68 27.09 -22.10
CA GLU A 407 -44.13 26.91 -22.13
C GLU A 407 -44.82 28.01 -21.33
N MET A 408 -45.82 28.67 -21.94
CA MET A 408 -46.63 29.70 -21.29
C MET A 408 -48.11 29.34 -21.41
N VAL A 409 -48.76 29.26 -20.26
CA VAL A 409 -50.18 28.92 -20.15
C VAL A 409 -50.91 29.97 -19.32
N GLY A 410 -52.03 30.49 -19.82
CA GLY A 410 -52.86 31.43 -19.05
C GLY A 410 -53.89 32.19 -19.88
N ALA A 411 -54.42 33.27 -19.30
CA ALA A 411 -55.37 34.13 -19.99
C ALA A 411 -54.76 34.69 -21.29
N LYS A 412 -55.56 34.72 -22.36
CA LYS A 412 -55.10 35.08 -23.73
C LYS A 412 -54.35 36.41 -23.79
N GLN A 413 -54.79 37.42 -23.04
CA GLN A 413 -54.13 38.72 -23.00
C GLN A 413 -52.79 38.66 -22.26
N SER A 414 -52.72 37.95 -21.13
CA SER A 414 -51.48 37.77 -20.38
C SER A 414 -50.42 37.04 -21.21
N VAL A 415 -50.79 35.94 -21.87
CA VAL A 415 -49.86 35.18 -22.71
C VAL A 415 -49.37 36.01 -23.90
N LYS A 416 -50.27 36.76 -24.56
CA LYS A 416 -49.87 37.67 -25.66
C LYS A 416 -48.94 38.78 -25.20
N ALA A 417 -49.20 39.39 -24.05
CA ALA A 417 -48.37 40.47 -23.51
C ALA A 417 -46.97 39.97 -23.14
N ASN A 418 -46.87 38.84 -22.43
CA ASN A 418 -45.58 38.22 -22.11
C ASN A 418 -44.82 37.79 -23.36
N TRP A 419 -45.53 37.25 -24.35
CA TRP A 419 -44.94 36.92 -25.65
C TRP A 419 -44.37 38.16 -26.36
N ALA A 420 -45.12 39.25 -26.40
CA ALA A 420 -44.67 40.49 -27.01
C ALA A 420 -43.47 41.10 -26.26
N ALA A 421 -43.47 41.03 -24.92
CA ALA A 421 -42.34 41.46 -24.10
C ALA A 421 -41.08 40.61 -24.36
N LEU A 422 -41.24 39.30 -24.53
CA LEU A 422 -40.15 38.38 -24.83
C LEU A 422 -39.56 38.60 -26.22
N VAL A 423 -40.39 38.88 -27.24
CA VAL A 423 -39.91 39.01 -28.63
C VAL A 423 -39.51 40.45 -28.99
N GLY A 424 -40.13 41.45 -28.37
CA GLY A 424 -39.96 42.87 -28.71
C GLY A 424 -39.20 43.71 -27.67
N GLY A 425 -38.93 43.18 -26.47
CA GLY A 425 -38.39 43.94 -25.32
C GLY A 425 -36.88 44.21 -25.32
N GLY A 426 -36.16 43.82 -26.38
CA GLY A 426 -34.69 43.91 -26.48
C GLY A 426 -34.05 42.55 -26.78
N LYS A 427 -32.73 42.51 -26.94
CA LYS A 427 -32.02 41.23 -27.21
C LYS A 427 -31.70 40.42 -25.96
N VAL A 428 -31.91 40.96 -24.76
CA VAL A 428 -31.51 40.33 -23.49
C VAL A 428 -32.69 40.36 -22.53
N HIS A 429 -33.02 39.21 -21.94
CA HIS A 429 -34.07 39.07 -20.93
C HIS A 429 -33.55 38.29 -19.72
N TRP A 430 -34.26 38.40 -18.60
CA TRP A 430 -33.98 37.63 -17.40
C TRP A 430 -35.19 36.74 -17.08
N LEU A 431 -34.98 35.44 -17.02
CA LEU A 431 -35.96 34.45 -16.60
C LEU A 431 -35.53 33.88 -15.25
N GLY A 432 -36.13 34.37 -14.18
CA GLY A 432 -35.62 34.12 -12.83
C GLY A 432 -34.25 34.76 -12.64
N ARG A 433 -33.23 33.97 -12.31
CA ARG A 433 -31.83 34.41 -12.16
C ARG A 433 -30.98 34.18 -13.41
N LYS A 434 -31.58 33.65 -14.49
CA LYS A 434 -30.86 33.29 -15.71
C LYS A 434 -31.00 34.38 -16.76
N ARG A 435 -29.88 34.72 -17.37
CA ARG A 435 -29.80 35.66 -18.48
C ARG A 435 -30.04 34.90 -19.78
N ILE A 436 -30.93 35.41 -20.62
CA ILE A 436 -31.16 34.88 -21.96
C ILE A 436 -30.96 35.97 -23.01
N ARG A 437 -30.39 35.59 -24.15
CA ARG A 437 -30.30 36.38 -25.37
C ARG A 437 -31.29 35.83 -26.38
N LEU A 438 -32.15 36.70 -26.88
CA LEU A 438 -33.16 36.36 -27.88
C LEU A 438 -33.15 37.42 -28.97
N ASP A 439 -32.60 37.10 -30.15
CA ASP A 439 -32.60 38.01 -31.29
C ASP A 439 -33.86 37.82 -32.15
N GLY A 440 -35.00 38.19 -31.55
CA GLY A 440 -36.32 37.96 -32.13
C GLY A 440 -36.67 36.47 -32.21
N MET A 441 -37.34 36.07 -33.30
CA MET A 441 -37.85 34.70 -33.49
C MET A 441 -37.05 33.89 -34.51
N LYS A 442 -35.87 34.36 -34.93
CA LYS A 442 -35.12 33.72 -36.02
C LYS A 442 -34.71 32.30 -35.70
N GLU A 443 -34.31 32.04 -34.46
CA GLU A 443 -33.81 30.75 -34.00
C GLU A 443 -34.88 29.88 -33.31
N HIS A 444 -36.15 30.30 -33.33
CA HIS A 444 -37.20 29.63 -32.57
C HIS A 444 -38.46 29.37 -33.40
N VAL A 445 -39.13 28.28 -33.06
CA VAL A 445 -40.44 27.91 -33.58
C VAL A 445 -41.49 28.21 -32.52
N LYS A 446 -42.55 28.90 -32.92
CA LYS A 446 -43.73 29.14 -32.09
C LYS A 446 -44.79 28.08 -32.36
N ILE A 447 -45.28 27.45 -31.31
CA ILE A 447 -46.49 26.61 -31.34
C ILE A 447 -47.55 27.28 -30.46
N GLN A 448 -48.79 27.31 -30.92
CA GLN A 448 -49.88 27.96 -30.19
C GLN A 448 -51.16 27.15 -30.29
N ALA A 449 -51.86 27.02 -29.17
CA ALA A 449 -53.15 26.37 -29.06
C ALA A 449 -54.07 27.16 -28.11
N THR A 450 -55.38 26.97 -28.28
CA THR A 450 -56.38 27.43 -27.31
C THR A 450 -56.88 26.21 -26.54
N LEU A 451 -56.80 26.26 -25.21
CA LEU A 451 -57.23 25.17 -24.34
C LEU A 451 -58.77 25.18 -24.20
N PRO A 452 -59.39 24.04 -23.81
CA PRO A 452 -60.85 23.95 -23.63
C PRO A 452 -61.44 24.99 -22.66
N CYS A 453 -60.65 25.43 -21.67
CA CYS A 453 -61.03 26.48 -20.72
C CYS A 453 -60.90 27.92 -21.27
N GLY A 454 -60.60 28.10 -22.56
CA GLY A 454 -60.43 29.40 -23.22
C GLY A 454 -59.06 30.06 -22.99
N TRP A 455 -58.16 29.41 -22.25
CA TRP A 455 -56.79 29.88 -22.06
C TRP A 455 -55.93 29.70 -23.31
N ALA A 456 -54.91 30.53 -23.44
CA ALA A 456 -53.89 30.38 -24.48
C ALA A 456 -52.74 29.51 -23.94
N HIS A 457 -52.27 28.61 -24.79
CA HIS A 457 -51.08 27.80 -24.56
C HIS A 457 -50.10 28.10 -25.69
N HIS A 458 -49.01 28.80 -25.36
CA HIS A 458 -47.95 29.11 -26.30
C HIS A 458 -46.67 28.39 -25.88
N ILE A 459 -46.04 27.72 -26.83
CA ILE A 459 -44.73 27.08 -26.67
C ILE A 459 -43.75 27.78 -27.61
N LEU A 460 -42.56 28.03 -27.08
CA LEU A 460 -41.40 28.48 -27.84
C LEU A 460 -40.33 27.40 -27.73
N ILE A 461 -39.87 26.89 -28.87
CA ILE A 461 -38.84 25.85 -28.94
C ILE A 461 -37.73 26.30 -29.90
N HIS A 462 -36.46 26.15 -29.50
CA HIS A 462 -35.32 26.46 -30.35
C HIS A 462 -35.33 25.56 -31.59
N LYS A 463 -34.93 26.07 -32.76
CA LYS A 463 -34.88 25.30 -34.02
C LYS A 463 -33.97 24.08 -33.91
N GLN A 464 -32.85 24.24 -33.20
CA GLN A 464 -31.95 23.15 -32.88
C GLN A 464 -32.51 22.10 -31.90
N ALA A 465 -33.69 22.32 -31.31
CA ALA A 465 -34.42 21.29 -30.56
C ALA A 465 -35.49 20.57 -31.41
N SER A 466 -35.56 20.87 -32.72
CA SER A 466 -36.53 20.31 -33.65
C SER A 466 -35.82 19.51 -34.74
N LEU A 467 -36.13 18.22 -34.84
CA LEU A 467 -35.58 17.34 -35.89
C LEU A 467 -35.79 17.92 -37.30
N LYS A 468 -36.89 18.64 -37.54
CA LYS A 468 -37.20 19.22 -38.85
C LYS A 468 -36.35 20.45 -39.16
N GLU A 469 -36.18 21.35 -38.19
CA GLU A 469 -35.60 22.68 -38.39
C GLU A 469 -34.11 22.76 -38.02
N MET A 470 -33.56 21.76 -37.31
CA MET A 470 -32.16 21.76 -36.88
C MET A 470 -31.18 21.85 -38.05
N ASN A 471 -30.09 22.58 -37.82
CA ASN A 471 -28.90 22.57 -38.69
C ASN A 471 -27.92 21.50 -38.17
N PRO A 472 -27.59 20.46 -38.95
CA PRO A 472 -26.63 19.42 -38.60
C PRO A 472 -25.27 19.91 -38.08
N GLU A 473 -24.80 21.09 -38.53
CA GLU A 473 -23.48 21.61 -38.20
C GLU A 473 -23.43 22.39 -36.87
N GLN A 474 -24.57 22.54 -36.19
CA GLN A 474 -24.68 23.27 -34.93
C GLN A 474 -25.08 22.37 -33.77
N PRO A 475 -24.74 22.75 -32.52
CA PRO A 475 -25.24 22.06 -31.34
C PRO A 475 -26.76 21.94 -31.36
N PHE A 476 -27.23 20.74 -31.07
CA PHE A 476 -28.65 20.45 -31.01
C PHE A 476 -29.11 20.14 -29.60
N TYR A 477 -30.39 20.37 -29.35
CA TYR A 477 -30.97 20.22 -28.03
C TYR A 477 -31.95 19.05 -27.99
N LEU A 478 -31.92 18.31 -26.89
CA LEU A 478 -32.87 17.24 -26.62
C LEU A 478 -33.68 17.62 -25.40
N LEU A 479 -35.00 17.52 -25.52
CA LEU A 479 -35.92 17.72 -24.42
C LEU A 479 -36.41 16.36 -23.95
N ASP A 480 -36.39 16.16 -22.64
CA ASP A 480 -36.85 14.95 -21.99
C ASP A 480 -37.67 15.29 -20.75
N ASN A 481 -38.63 14.45 -20.40
CA ASN A 481 -39.42 14.60 -19.17
C ASN A 481 -38.80 13.84 -17.98
N GLY A 482 -37.62 13.24 -18.15
CA GLY A 482 -36.88 12.50 -17.13
C GLY A 482 -37.42 11.09 -16.86
N THR A 483 -38.32 10.60 -17.72
CA THR A 483 -38.93 9.26 -17.57
C THR A 483 -38.22 8.17 -18.36
N GLN A 484 -37.47 8.53 -19.40
CA GLN A 484 -36.75 7.59 -20.24
C GLN A 484 -35.23 7.71 -20.00
N PRO A 485 -34.48 6.61 -20.14
CA PRO A 485 -33.03 6.64 -19.97
C PRO A 485 -32.32 7.44 -21.08
N ILE A 486 -32.92 7.47 -22.28
CA ILE A 486 -32.41 8.18 -23.46
C ILE A 486 -33.55 9.04 -24.01
N PRO A 487 -33.31 10.33 -24.31
CA PRO A 487 -34.30 11.17 -24.96
C PRO A 487 -34.75 10.57 -26.31
N PRO A 488 -36.06 10.49 -26.60
CA PRO A 488 -36.60 9.81 -27.78
C PRO A 488 -36.05 10.29 -29.13
N LEU A 489 -35.60 11.54 -29.22
CA LEU A 489 -35.08 12.14 -30.45
C LEU A 489 -33.56 12.02 -30.60
N PHE A 490 -32.84 11.52 -29.58
CA PHE A 490 -31.37 11.48 -29.56
C PHE A 490 -30.80 10.85 -30.84
N TYR A 491 -31.14 9.59 -31.09
CA TYR A 491 -30.64 8.85 -32.24
C TYR A 491 -30.95 9.56 -33.57
N ARG A 492 -32.21 10.00 -33.76
CA ARG A 492 -32.65 10.59 -35.03
C ARG A 492 -31.95 11.92 -35.31
N MET A 493 -31.74 12.74 -34.28
CA MET A 493 -31.05 14.01 -34.42
C MET A 493 -29.54 13.82 -34.58
N LEU A 494 -28.93 12.90 -33.84
CA LEU A 494 -27.51 12.57 -33.99
C LEU A 494 -27.21 11.99 -35.38
N ASN A 495 -28.02 11.05 -35.87
CA ASN A 495 -27.87 10.49 -37.22
C ASN A 495 -28.12 11.51 -38.33
N LYS A 496 -28.86 12.59 -38.06
CA LYS A 496 -29.00 13.72 -38.99
C LYS A 496 -27.79 14.66 -38.92
N CYS A 497 -27.14 14.76 -37.77
CA CYS A 497 -25.98 15.60 -37.50
C CYS A 497 -24.69 15.00 -38.10
N LEU A 498 -24.50 13.69 -37.95
CA LEU A 498 -23.31 13.00 -38.42
C LEU A 498 -23.44 12.56 -39.88
N ALA A 499 -22.35 12.68 -40.65
CA ALA A 499 -22.26 12.14 -42.01
C ALA A 499 -22.12 10.61 -42.05
N LEU A 500 -21.91 9.98 -40.88
CA LEU A 500 -21.75 8.55 -40.72
C LEU A 500 -23.13 7.89 -40.55
N PRO A 501 -23.40 6.76 -41.24
CA PRO A 501 -24.61 5.99 -41.00
C PRO A 501 -24.54 5.36 -39.60
N LEU A 502 -25.42 5.79 -38.70
CA LEU A 502 -25.56 5.20 -37.38
C LEU A 502 -26.62 4.11 -37.41
N LEU A 503 -26.45 3.08 -36.59
CA LEU A 503 -27.48 2.08 -36.34
C LEU A 503 -28.30 2.46 -35.09
N PRO A 504 -29.63 2.27 -35.08
CA PRO A 504 -30.47 2.55 -33.90
C PRO A 504 -29.98 1.85 -32.62
N GLU A 505 -29.42 0.65 -32.77
CA GLU A 505 -28.90 -0.19 -31.69
C GLU A 505 -27.69 0.44 -31.00
N TRP A 506 -27.00 1.38 -31.65
CA TRP A 506 -25.86 2.11 -31.07
C TRP A 506 -26.29 3.25 -30.14
N ALA A 507 -27.57 3.63 -30.15
CA ALA A 507 -28.06 4.80 -29.41
C ALA A 507 -27.72 4.75 -27.92
N GLU A 508 -27.81 3.58 -27.28
CA GLU A 508 -27.46 3.42 -25.87
C GLU A 508 -25.97 3.67 -25.63
N TYR A 509 -25.10 3.03 -26.40
CA TYR A 509 -23.66 3.19 -26.31
C TYR A 509 -23.22 4.65 -26.55
N LEU A 510 -23.75 5.28 -27.60
CA LEU A 510 -23.43 6.66 -27.98
C LEU A 510 -23.94 7.67 -26.94
N TRP A 511 -25.09 7.41 -26.32
CA TRP A 511 -25.61 8.25 -25.26
C TRP A 511 -24.71 8.23 -24.03
N GLU A 512 -24.34 7.04 -23.55
CA GLU A 512 -23.49 6.87 -22.37
C GLU A 512 -22.10 7.47 -22.58
N ASN A 513 -21.42 7.06 -23.65
CA ASN A 513 -20.05 7.48 -23.89
C ASN A 513 -19.99 8.93 -24.35
N GLY A 514 -20.99 9.41 -25.08
CA GLY A 514 -21.06 10.81 -25.47
C GLY A 514 -21.17 11.73 -24.25
N ARG A 515 -21.87 11.30 -23.20
CA ARG A 515 -21.87 12.01 -21.92
C ARG A 515 -20.52 11.95 -21.21
N LEU A 516 -19.85 10.80 -21.21
CA LEU A 516 -18.53 10.64 -20.60
C LEU A 516 -17.45 11.49 -21.27
N CYS A 517 -17.55 11.65 -22.59
CA CYS A 517 -16.65 12.48 -23.39
C CYS A 517 -17.09 13.95 -23.46
N ASN A 518 -18.12 14.37 -22.70
CA ASN A 518 -18.70 15.72 -22.72
C ASN A 518 -19.24 16.18 -24.09
N LEU A 519 -19.57 15.24 -24.98
CA LEU A 519 -20.30 15.50 -26.24
C LEU A 519 -21.78 15.75 -26.01
N ILE A 520 -22.32 15.25 -24.89
CA ILE A 520 -23.70 15.45 -24.45
C ILE A 520 -23.66 16.08 -23.06
N ILE A 521 -24.17 17.31 -22.96
CA ILE A 521 -24.09 18.15 -21.76
C ILE A 521 -25.50 18.37 -21.23
N LEU A 522 -25.72 18.04 -19.94
CA LEU A 522 -26.98 18.34 -19.27
C LEU A 522 -27.09 19.86 -19.01
N LEU A 523 -28.19 20.48 -19.43
CA LEU A 523 -28.43 21.90 -19.19
C LEU A 523 -29.03 22.12 -17.80
N ASP A 524 -28.77 23.30 -17.24
CA ASP A 524 -29.25 23.73 -15.91
C ASP A 524 -28.90 22.74 -14.78
N GLU A 525 -27.79 22.00 -14.92
CA GLU A 525 -27.38 20.95 -13.98
C GLU A 525 -28.51 19.92 -13.68
N GLY A 526 -29.43 19.75 -14.63
CA GLY A 526 -30.59 18.89 -14.49
C GLY A 526 -31.75 19.49 -13.70
N GLU A 527 -31.66 20.72 -13.20
CA GLU A 527 -32.70 21.43 -12.44
C GLU A 527 -33.81 22.06 -13.32
N GLY A 528 -33.94 21.61 -14.57
CA GLY A 528 -34.94 22.10 -15.50
C GLY A 528 -36.36 22.06 -14.93
N GLN A 529 -37.18 23.06 -15.30
CA GLN A 529 -38.59 23.08 -14.94
C GLN A 529 -39.37 22.31 -15.99
N GLY A 530 -40.19 21.35 -15.57
CA GLY A 530 -41.11 20.61 -16.45
C GLY A 530 -40.46 19.66 -17.47
N SER A 531 -39.24 19.97 -17.91
CA SER A 531 -38.42 19.19 -18.82
C SER A 531 -36.95 19.31 -18.45
N ALA A 532 -36.22 18.21 -18.60
CA ALA A 532 -34.77 18.21 -18.72
C ALA A 532 -34.38 18.59 -20.15
N ALA A 533 -33.23 19.22 -20.29
CA ALA A 533 -32.68 19.55 -21.59
C ALA A 533 -31.21 19.17 -21.66
N TRP A 534 -30.80 18.67 -22.82
CA TRP A 534 -29.41 18.29 -23.10
C TRP A 534 -28.94 19.04 -24.32
N ARG A 535 -27.69 19.49 -24.32
CA ARG A 535 -26.99 20.02 -25.49
C ARG A 535 -26.08 18.93 -26.04
N VAL A 536 -26.19 18.64 -27.32
CA VAL A 536 -25.34 17.68 -28.02
C VAL A 536 -24.45 18.42 -29.01
N LEU A 537 -23.14 18.19 -28.90
CA LEU A 537 -22.14 18.83 -29.74
C LEU A 537 -22.01 18.12 -31.09
N PRO A 538 -21.96 18.87 -32.21
CA PRO A 538 -21.82 18.32 -33.55
C PRO A 538 -20.32 18.11 -33.85
N SER A 539 -19.66 17.22 -33.09
CA SER A 539 -18.23 16.94 -33.20
C SER A 539 -17.98 15.64 -33.99
N PRO A 540 -17.98 15.65 -35.34
CA PRO A 540 -17.95 14.42 -36.13
C PRO A 540 -16.72 13.55 -35.86
N GLU A 541 -15.56 14.17 -35.63
CA GLU A 541 -14.31 13.45 -35.35
C GLU A 541 -14.36 12.73 -33.99
N GLU A 542 -14.80 13.41 -32.93
CA GLU A 542 -14.92 12.86 -31.58
C GLU A 542 -15.98 11.75 -31.53
N TRP A 543 -17.12 11.95 -32.21
CA TRP A 543 -18.14 10.90 -32.36
C TRP A 543 -17.62 9.70 -33.14
N GLN A 544 -16.80 9.91 -34.17
CA GLN A 544 -16.21 8.82 -34.95
C GLN A 544 -15.18 8.04 -34.14
N GLU A 545 -14.35 8.71 -33.34
CA GLU A 545 -13.42 8.06 -32.42
C GLU A 545 -14.17 7.18 -31.42
N LEU A 546 -15.25 7.71 -30.84
CA LEU A 546 -16.11 6.98 -29.91
C LEU A 546 -16.76 5.75 -30.56
N ILE A 547 -17.27 5.87 -31.79
CA ILE A 547 -17.78 4.73 -32.57
C ILE A 547 -16.67 3.68 -32.80
N ASN A 548 -15.48 4.10 -33.20
CA ASN A 548 -14.35 3.21 -33.43
C ASN A 548 -13.92 2.48 -32.15
N MET A 549 -13.95 3.15 -31.00
CA MET A 549 -13.71 2.52 -29.70
C MET A 549 -14.76 1.45 -29.39
N GLY A 550 -16.04 1.76 -29.60
CA GLY A 550 -17.13 0.82 -29.38
C GLY A 550 -17.04 -0.42 -30.27
N LEU A 551 -16.70 -0.24 -31.54
CA LEU A 551 -16.49 -1.35 -32.49
C LEU A 551 -15.28 -2.21 -32.12
N ARG A 552 -14.15 -1.60 -31.70
CA ARG A 552 -12.95 -2.35 -31.27
C ARG A 552 -13.14 -3.10 -29.95
N GLY A 553 -14.01 -2.58 -29.08
CA GLY A 553 -14.32 -3.18 -27.79
C GLY A 553 -15.47 -4.19 -27.83
N ASP A 554 -15.99 -4.53 -29.01
CA ASP A 554 -17.19 -5.37 -29.21
C ASP A 554 -18.42 -4.87 -28.41
N GLN A 555 -18.49 -3.57 -28.14
CA GLN A 555 -19.61 -2.95 -27.40
C GLN A 555 -20.75 -2.52 -28.33
N ILE A 556 -20.45 -2.33 -29.62
CA ILE A 556 -21.42 -2.13 -30.70
C ILE A 556 -21.02 -3.01 -31.89
N ASN A 557 -21.99 -3.53 -32.63
CA ASN A 557 -21.80 -4.44 -33.77
C ASN A 557 -22.25 -3.80 -35.10
N ILE A 558 -21.70 -4.27 -36.22
CA ILE A 558 -22.05 -3.87 -37.60
C ILE A 558 -23.28 -4.62 -38.08
#